data_AF-A0AAF0QKS5-F1
#
_entry.id   AF-A0AAF0QKS5-F1
#
_cell.length_a   1.000
_cell.length_b   1.000
_cell.length_c   1.000
_cell.angle_alpha   90.00
_cell.angle_beta   90.00
_cell.angle_gamma   90.00
#
_symmetry.space_group_name_H-M   'P 1'
#
loop_
_entity.id
_entity.type
_entity.pdbx_description
1 polymer ?
#
loop_
_entity_poly.entity_id
_entity_poly.type
_entity_poly.pdbx_seq_one_letter_code
_entity_poly.pdbx_strand_id
1 'polypeptide(L)'
;MWIDPKQKKRCDINKVNRTKLKSNHFMGSKAFVAARAELGENEPEKVEPDRIEFYKHTHYKSKKGWSSLEAETNYSVLNNMLAYCDPAPSYFPKGKGVEGLPDALIALSTWLSEK
;
A
#
# COMPACT_ATOMS: atom_id res chain seq x y z
N MET A 1 -1.97 4.87 -36.46
CA MET A 1 -1.50 4.36 -35.15
C MET A 1 -2.48 3.37 -34.48
N TRP A 2 -3.78 3.35 -34.79
CA TRP A 2 -4.79 2.53 -34.09
C TRP A 2 -5.04 1.10 -34.63
N ILE A 3 -4.31 0.68 -35.66
CA ILE A 3 -4.59 -0.56 -36.42
C ILE A 3 -3.54 -1.67 -36.15
N ASP A 4 -2.51 -1.40 -35.34
CA ASP A 4 -1.49 -2.42 -35.05
C ASP A 4 -2.11 -3.61 -34.28
N PRO A 5 -2.12 -4.83 -34.86
CA PRO A 5 -2.66 -6.02 -34.20
C PRO A 5 -2.00 -6.33 -32.86
N LYS A 6 -0.70 -5.99 -32.69
CA LYS A 6 0.02 -6.19 -31.43
C LYS A 6 -0.54 -5.28 -30.33
N GLN A 7 -0.80 -4.02 -30.67
CA GLN A 7 -1.38 -3.06 -29.72
C GLN A 7 -2.80 -3.46 -29.32
N LYS A 8 -3.62 -3.92 -30.28
CA LYS A 8 -4.99 -4.40 -30.00
C LYS A 8 -4.99 -5.57 -29.00
N LYS A 9 -4.14 -6.59 -29.23
CA LYS A 9 -3.99 -7.73 -28.31
C LYS A 9 -3.58 -7.28 -26.90
N ARG A 10 -2.63 -6.34 -26.77
CA ARG A 10 -2.22 -5.79 -25.47
C ARG A 10 -3.38 -5.07 -24.76
N CYS A 11 -4.17 -4.28 -25.49
CA CYS A 11 -5.35 -3.62 -24.93
C CYS A 11 -6.38 -4.62 -24.40
N ASP A 12 -6.64 -5.71 -25.12
CA ASP A 12 -7.60 -6.73 -24.68
C ASP A 12 -7.11 -7.48 -23.44
N ILE A 13 -5.82 -7.81 -23.38
CA ILE A 13 -5.19 -8.36 -22.17
C ILE A 13 -5.31 -7.38 -20.99
N ASN A 14 -5.04 -6.10 -21.21
CA ASN A 14 -5.13 -5.09 -20.16
C ASN A 14 -6.56 -4.93 -19.63
N LYS A 15 -7.59 -5.05 -20.48
CA LYS A 15 -9.00 -5.07 -20.04
C LYS A 15 -9.28 -6.25 -19.12
N VAL A 16 -8.88 -7.46 -19.54
CA VAL A 16 -9.05 -8.68 -18.74
C VAL A 16 -8.27 -8.60 -17.43
N ASN A 17 -7.09 -7.99 -17.42
CA ASN A 17 -6.34 -7.79 -16.19
C ASN A 17 -7.01 -6.77 -15.28
N ARG A 18 -7.63 -5.72 -15.84
CA ARG A 18 -8.35 -4.72 -15.06
C ARG A 18 -9.63 -5.29 -14.43
N THR A 19 -10.31 -6.24 -15.06
CA THR A 19 -11.48 -6.89 -14.45
C THR A 19 -11.11 -7.79 -13.27
N LYS A 20 -9.85 -8.26 -13.18
CA LYS A 20 -9.36 -9.04 -12.04
C LYS A 20 -9.00 -8.15 -10.83
N LEU A 21 -8.99 -6.83 -10.99
CA LEU A 21 -8.63 -5.93 -9.91
C LEU A 21 -9.77 -5.85 -8.88
N LYS A 22 -9.41 -6.26 -7.66
CA LYS A 22 -10.25 -6.39 -6.48
C LYS A 22 -10.75 -5.04 -5.93
N SER A 23 -9.82 -4.09 -5.78
CA SER A 23 -10.12 -2.71 -5.36
C SER A 23 -9.83 -1.73 -6.48
N ASN A 24 -10.89 -1.18 -7.09
CA ASN A 24 -10.75 -0.10 -8.06
C ASN A 24 -10.65 1.25 -7.35
N HIS A 25 -9.74 2.11 -7.79
CA HIS A 25 -9.63 3.50 -7.33
C HIS A 25 -10.55 4.43 -8.13
N PHE A 26 -10.88 5.61 -7.58
CA PHE A 26 -11.78 6.58 -8.19
C PHE A 26 -11.12 7.55 -9.20
N MET A 27 -9.80 7.48 -9.36
CA MET A 27 -9.01 8.41 -10.19
C MET A 27 -8.95 8.05 -11.69
N GLY A 28 -9.75 7.08 -12.13
CA GLY A 28 -9.83 6.72 -13.55
C GLY A 28 -8.53 6.11 -14.10
N SER A 29 -8.04 6.65 -15.21
CA SER A 29 -6.81 6.20 -15.89
C SER A 29 -5.57 7.02 -15.52
N LYS A 30 -5.65 7.87 -14.49
CA LYS A 30 -4.50 8.68 -14.06
C LYS A 30 -3.40 7.79 -13.50
N ALA A 31 -2.16 8.07 -13.88
CA ALA A 31 -0.98 7.38 -13.35
C ALA A 31 -0.77 7.74 -11.87
N PHE A 32 -0.25 6.80 -11.09
CA PHE A 32 0.00 6.97 -9.65
C PHE A 32 0.85 8.22 -9.33
N VAL A 33 1.97 8.38 -10.03
CA VAL A 33 2.91 9.50 -9.81
C VAL A 33 2.24 10.85 -10.06
N ALA A 34 1.49 10.96 -11.17
CA ALA A 34 0.77 12.17 -11.51
C ALA A 34 -0.33 12.47 -10.47
N ALA A 35 -1.10 11.47 -10.06
CA ALA A 35 -2.14 11.63 -9.04
C ALA A 35 -1.58 12.05 -7.68
N ARG A 36 -0.40 11.54 -7.28
CA ARG A 36 0.27 11.95 -6.04
C ARG A 36 0.78 13.38 -6.10
N ALA A 37 1.46 13.75 -7.19
CA ALA A 37 1.99 15.09 -7.36
C ALA A 37 0.88 16.16 -7.33
N GLU A 38 -0.22 15.93 -8.04
CA GLU A 38 -1.38 16.81 -8.01
C GLU A 38 -1.99 16.93 -6.62
N LEU A 39 -2.03 15.84 -5.84
CA LEU A 39 -2.52 15.92 -4.48
C LEU A 39 -1.64 16.82 -3.63
N GLY A 40 -0.32 16.66 -3.75
CA GLY A 40 0.65 17.49 -3.05
C GLY A 40 0.54 18.96 -3.43
N GLU A 41 0.30 19.30 -4.70
CA GLU A 41 0.11 20.70 -5.12
C GLU A 41 -1.11 21.38 -4.47
N ASN A 42 -2.15 20.61 -4.13
CA ASN A 42 -3.36 21.13 -3.49
C ASN A 42 -3.21 21.26 -1.95
N GLU A 43 -2.20 20.64 -1.35
CA GLU A 43 -1.91 20.79 0.07
C GLU A 43 -1.22 22.14 0.35
N PRO A 44 -1.55 22.83 1.46
CA PRO A 44 -1.06 24.18 1.75
C PRO A 44 0.48 24.25 1.87
N GLU A 45 1.10 23.14 2.26
CA GLU A 45 2.54 23.02 2.47
C GLU A 45 3.27 22.42 1.26
N LYS A 46 2.53 22.05 0.19
CA LYS A 46 3.03 21.35 -1.00
C LYS A 46 3.80 20.07 -0.70
N VAL A 47 3.50 19.47 0.44
CA VAL A 47 4.12 18.22 0.88
C VAL A 47 3.43 17.08 0.13
N GLU A 48 4.24 16.15 -0.39
CA GLU A 48 3.71 14.98 -1.06
C GLU A 48 2.99 14.10 -0.02
N PRO A 49 1.72 13.70 -0.26
CA PRO A 49 0.93 13.00 0.76
C PRO A 49 1.57 11.70 1.22
N ASP A 50 1.28 11.25 2.44
CA ASP A 50 1.68 9.90 2.83
C ASP A 50 0.94 8.85 1.97
N ARG A 51 1.52 7.64 1.87
CA ARG A 51 0.91 6.53 1.12
C ARG A 51 -0.48 6.17 1.64
N ILE A 52 -0.70 6.24 2.95
CA ILE A 52 -2.01 5.92 3.55
C ILE A 52 -3.04 6.99 3.25
N GLU A 53 -2.66 8.25 3.39
CA GLU A 53 -3.51 9.40 3.04
C GLU A 53 -3.90 9.37 1.57
N PHE A 54 -2.91 9.11 0.70
CA PHE A 54 -3.13 8.94 -0.72
C PHE A 54 -4.07 7.75 -1.01
N TYR A 55 -3.90 6.62 -0.31
CA TYR A 55 -4.78 5.47 -0.48
C TYR A 55 -6.23 5.82 -0.12
N LYS A 56 -6.46 6.49 1.01
CA LYS A 56 -7.79 6.96 1.42
C LYS A 56 -8.38 7.91 0.40
N HIS A 57 -7.63 8.92 -0.04
CA HIS A 57 -8.09 9.89 -1.03
C HIS A 57 -8.54 9.21 -2.34
N THR A 58 -7.82 8.18 -2.77
CA THR A 58 -8.10 7.51 -4.05
C THR A 58 -9.19 6.44 -3.98
N HIS A 59 -9.47 5.87 -2.80
CA HIS A 59 -10.40 4.75 -2.61
C HIS A 59 -11.62 5.07 -1.74
N TYR A 60 -11.68 6.25 -1.12
CA TYR A 60 -12.81 6.70 -0.30
C TYR A 60 -13.40 8.01 -0.84
N LYS A 61 -14.73 8.11 -0.83
CA LYS A 61 -15.46 9.36 -1.11
C LYS A 61 -16.52 9.55 -0.04
N SER A 62 -16.58 10.73 0.59
CA SER A 62 -17.51 11.01 1.70
C SER A 62 -18.97 10.62 1.42
N LYS A 63 -19.48 10.88 0.20
CA LYS A 63 -20.85 10.54 -0.19
C LYS A 63 -21.06 9.07 -0.61
N LYS A 64 -20.00 8.37 -1.04
CA LYS A 64 -20.07 7.01 -1.62
C LYS A 64 -19.50 5.94 -0.70
N GLY A 65 -18.71 6.33 0.29
CA GLY A 65 -17.89 5.43 1.11
C GLY A 65 -16.67 4.89 0.37
N TRP A 66 -16.21 3.74 0.81
CA TRP A 66 -15.11 2.99 0.21
C TRP A 66 -15.49 2.45 -1.18
N SER A 67 -14.50 2.31 -2.06
CA SER A 67 -14.71 1.80 -3.41
C SER A 67 -15.08 0.32 -3.45
N SER A 68 -14.67 -0.44 -2.44
CA SER A 68 -14.94 -1.85 -2.24
C SER A 68 -14.67 -2.21 -0.78
N LEU A 69 -15.26 -3.32 -0.29
CA LEU A 69 -14.97 -3.84 1.04
C LEU A 69 -13.46 -4.20 1.18
N GLU A 70 -12.86 -4.74 0.12
CA GLU A 70 -11.42 -5.04 0.10
C GLU A 70 -10.57 -3.77 0.25
N ALA A 71 -11.00 -2.62 -0.28
CA ALA A 71 -10.29 -1.36 -0.09
C ALA A 71 -10.32 -0.89 1.38
N GLU A 72 -11.46 -1.05 2.05
CA GLU A 72 -11.59 -0.73 3.48
C GLU A 72 -10.69 -1.63 4.34
N THR A 73 -10.71 -2.94 4.08
CA THR A 73 -9.85 -3.91 4.78
C THR A 73 -8.38 -3.59 4.54
N ASN A 74 -7.98 -3.31 3.29
CA ASN A 74 -6.60 -2.95 2.96
C ASN A 74 -6.16 -1.66 3.66
N TYR A 75 -7.02 -0.64 3.70
CA TYR A 75 -6.72 0.60 4.43
C TYR A 75 -6.50 0.31 5.92
N SER A 76 -7.35 -0.52 6.52
CA SER A 76 -7.24 -0.89 7.93
C SER A 76 -5.94 -1.64 8.23
N VAL A 77 -5.53 -2.57 7.35
CA VAL A 77 -4.24 -3.29 7.47
C VAL A 77 -3.06 -2.33 7.36
N LEU A 78 -3.06 -1.42 6.38
CA LEU A 78 -2.00 -0.42 6.23
C LEU A 78 -1.89 0.47 7.47
N ASN A 79 -3.03 0.96 7.97
CA ASN A 79 -3.09 1.82 9.14
C ASN A 79 -2.59 1.10 10.41
N ASN A 80 -2.96 -0.16 10.57
CA ASN A 80 -2.48 -0.99 11.67
C ASN A 80 -0.97 -1.23 11.56
N MET A 81 -0.45 -1.53 10.36
CA MET A 81 0.99 -1.71 10.15
C MET A 81 1.79 -0.47 10.54
N LEU A 82 1.33 0.74 10.22
CA LEU A 82 1.99 1.96 10.70
C LEU A 82 1.97 2.07 12.23
N ALA A 83 0.83 1.76 12.85
CA ALA A 83 0.73 1.80 14.32
C ALA A 83 1.67 0.81 15.03
N TYR A 84 1.95 -0.35 14.41
CA TYR A 84 2.94 -1.31 14.93
C TYR A 84 4.39 -0.95 14.56
N CYS A 85 4.59 -0.25 13.45
CA CYS A 85 5.88 0.28 12.99
C CYS A 85 6.27 1.61 13.64
N ASP A 86 5.45 2.15 14.53
CA ASP A 86 5.85 3.07 15.60
C ASP A 86 6.15 2.31 16.92
N PRO A 87 7.16 1.42 16.99
CA PRO A 87 7.76 1.18 18.29
C PRO A 87 8.58 2.42 18.61
N ALA A 88 8.39 2.96 19.81
CA ALA A 88 9.34 3.88 20.46
C ALA A 88 10.78 3.57 20.00
N PRO A 89 11.61 4.59 19.72
CA PRO A 89 12.92 4.40 19.07
C PRO A 89 13.59 3.22 19.71
N SER A 90 13.80 2.14 18.93
CA SER A 90 14.34 0.88 19.44
C SER A 90 15.64 1.21 20.16
N TYR A 91 15.54 1.37 21.48
CA TYR A 91 16.64 1.79 22.31
C TYR A 91 17.45 0.51 22.45
N PHE A 92 18.34 0.26 21.49
CA PHE A 92 19.42 -0.66 21.72
C PHE A 92 20.30 0.02 22.76
N PRO A 93 20.31 -0.44 24.04
CA PRO A 93 21.25 0.11 24.98
C PRO A 93 22.64 -0.13 24.42
N LYS A 94 23.36 0.95 24.13
CA LYS A 94 24.71 0.88 23.59
C LYS A 94 25.59 0.23 24.64
N GLY A 95 25.88 -1.05 24.43
CA GLY A 95 26.72 -1.88 25.26
C GLY A 95 26.00 -2.43 26.48
N LYS A 96 25.54 -3.68 26.41
CA LYS A 96 26.11 -4.85 27.12
C LYS A 96 25.49 -6.11 26.47
N GLY A 97 26.20 -7.23 26.56
CA GLY A 97 25.93 -8.48 25.84
C GLY A 97 24.51 -9.04 26.06
N VAL A 98 24.15 -9.96 25.15
CA VAL A 98 22.90 -10.69 25.12
C VAL A 98 22.80 -11.61 26.34
N GLU A 99 22.39 -11.06 27.48
CA GLU A 99 22.11 -11.82 28.69
C GLU A 99 20.80 -11.28 29.27
N GLY A 100 19.66 -11.89 28.92
CA GLY A 100 18.38 -11.56 29.55
C GLY A 100 17.15 -11.43 28.65
N LEU A 101 17.03 -12.22 27.58
CA LEU A 101 15.71 -12.55 27.06
C LEU A 101 15.23 -13.82 27.78
N PRO A 102 14.10 -13.82 28.51
CA PRO A 102 13.51 -15.08 28.96
C PRO A 102 13.17 -15.88 27.72
N ASP A 103 13.37 -17.21 27.77
CA ASP A 103 13.22 -18.20 26.70
C ASP A 103 11.86 -18.13 25.98
N ALA A 104 11.64 -17.07 25.20
CA ALA A 104 10.61 -17.03 24.21
C ALA A 104 11.11 -17.95 23.10
N LEU A 105 10.58 -19.17 23.09
CA LEU A 105 10.68 -20.07 21.95
C LEU A 105 10.23 -19.29 20.72
N ILE A 106 11.21 -18.76 19.99
CA ILE A 106 11.00 -18.33 18.61
C ILE A 106 10.75 -19.65 17.88
N ALA A 107 9.48 -20.05 17.81
CA ALA A 107 9.04 -21.06 16.88
C ALA A 107 9.28 -20.46 15.49
N LEU A 108 10.50 -20.66 14.98
CA LEU A 108 10.83 -20.36 13.59
C LEU A 108 9.83 -21.13 12.75
N SER A 109 9.11 -20.41 11.90
CA SER A 109 8.21 -21.02 10.93
C SER A 109 9.02 -22.00 10.08
N THR A 110 8.44 -23.18 9.84
CA THR A 110 9.10 -24.34 9.21
C THR A 110 9.68 -24.09 7.81
N TRP A 111 9.42 -22.93 7.22
CA TRP A 111 9.93 -22.48 5.93
C TRP A 111 11.30 -21.77 6.02
N LEU A 112 11.80 -21.49 7.23
CA LEU A 112 13.09 -20.84 7.48
C LEU A 112 14.22 -21.81 7.86
N SER A 113 13.99 -23.13 7.81
CA SER A 113 15.11 -24.08 7.91
C SER A 113 15.86 -24.11 6.59
N GLU A 114 17.18 -23.90 6.65
CA GLU A 114 18.10 -24.10 5.53
C GLU A 114 18.00 -25.55 5.02
N LYS A 115 18.23 -25.69 3.71
CA LYS A 115 18.10 -26.94 2.93
C LYS A 115 19.05 -28.05 3.37
#